data_AF-A0A349B4G8-F1
#
_entry.id   AF-A0A349B4G8-F1
#
_cell.length_a   1.000
_cell.length_b   1.000
_cell.length_c   1.000
_cell.angle_alpha   90.00
_cell.angle_beta   90.00
_cell.angle_gamma   90.00
#
_symmetry.space_group_name_H-M   'P 1'
#
loop_
_entity.id
_entity.type
_entity.pdbx_description
1 polymer ?
#
loop_
_entity_poly.entity_id
_entity_poly.type
_entity_poly.pdbx_seq_one_letter_code
_entity_poly.pdbx_strand_id
1 'polypeptide(L)'
;MAAALRGAGGGARPRPRGRRVASPTVPTPLVALTVAGVDSAGGAGVHADLRAFAAHGLHGATAVAALTAQSTRAVEAVHVVP
;
A
#
# COMPACT_ATOMS: atom_id res chain seq x y z
N MET A 1 57.35 29.44 -43.80
CA MET A 1 58.04 28.83 -42.64
C MET A 1 57.29 29.35 -41.40
N ALA A 2 56.52 28.62 -40.59
CA ALA A 2 56.35 27.18 -40.38
C ALA A 2 54.87 26.87 -40.06
N ALA A 3 54.47 25.64 -40.36
CA ALA A 3 53.18 25.05 -40.00
C ALA A 3 53.21 24.50 -38.57
N ALA A 4 52.06 24.51 -37.88
CA ALA A 4 51.74 23.50 -36.87
C ALA A 4 50.21 23.34 -36.76
N LEU A 5 49.76 22.15 -37.12
CA LEU A 5 48.38 21.67 -37.05
C LEU A 5 48.11 20.95 -35.71
N ARG A 6 46.83 20.88 -35.38
CA ARG A 6 46.11 19.92 -34.50
C ARG A 6 45.97 20.25 -33.02
N GLY A 7 44.71 20.23 -32.61
CA GLY A 7 44.25 20.07 -31.23
C GLY A 7 42.73 20.10 -31.12
N ALA A 8 42.02 19.31 -31.93
CA ALA A 8 40.58 19.11 -31.78
C ALA A 8 40.32 18.34 -30.47
N GLY A 9 40.14 19.09 -29.37
CA GLY A 9 39.66 18.57 -28.10
C GLY A 9 38.24 18.04 -28.27
N GLY A 10 38.07 16.76 -28.00
CA GLY A 10 36.87 15.99 -28.32
C GLY A 10 35.58 16.62 -27.78
N GLY A 11 34.66 16.91 -28.69
CA GLY A 11 33.26 17.11 -28.36
C GLY A 11 32.72 15.82 -27.76
N ALA A 12 32.53 15.81 -26.44
CA ALA A 12 31.73 14.79 -25.80
C ALA A 12 30.32 14.90 -26.37
N ARG A 13 29.97 14.02 -27.32
CA ARG A 13 28.57 13.81 -27.72
C ARG A 13 27.77 13.61 -26.42
N PRO A 14 26.75 14.42 -26.12
CA PRO A 14 25.88 14.12 -25.00
C PRO A 14 25.30 12.74 -25.25
N ARG A 15 25.60 11.78 -24.36
CA ARG A 15 24.96 10.46 -24.43
C ARG A 15 23.46 10.70 -24.44
N PRO A 16 22.69 10.07 -25.36
CA PRO A 16 21.25 10.21 -25.33
C PRO A 16 20.80 9.80 -23.94
N ARG A 17 20.24 10.75 -23.17
CA ARG A 17 19.64 10.46 -21.87
C ARG A 17 18.60 9.40 -22.16
N GLY A 18 18.88 8.15 -21.77
CA GLY A 18 17.97 7.04 -21.97
C GLY A 18 16.59 7.49 -21.53
N ARG A 19 15.63 7.48 -22.45
CA ARG A 19 14.24 7.78 -22.18
C ARG A 19 13.86 6.88 -21.01
N ARG A 20 13.72 7.45 -19.80
CA ARG A 20 13.18 6.73 -18.66
C ARG A 20 11.80 6.27 -19.11
N VAL A 21 11.67 5.00 -19.42
CA VAL A 21 10.37 4.37 -19.55
C VAL A 21 9.78 4.50 -18.15
N ALA A 22 8.73 5.30 -18.00
CA ALA A 22 8.03 5.40 -16.74
C ALA A 22 7.63 3.98 -16.35
N SER A 23 8.15 3.49 -15.23
CA SER A 23 7.65 2.24 -14.64
C SER A 23 6.16 2.46 -14.38
N PRO A 24 5.26 1.52 -14.71
CA PRO A 24 3.86 1.67 -14.39
C PRO A 24 3.77 1.89 -12.88
N THR A 25 3.48 3.12 -12.46
CA THR A 25 3.21 3.43 -11.07
C THR A 25 1.90 2.72 -10.75
N VAL A 26 2.00 1.56 -10.11
CA VAL A 26 0.84 0.94 -9.46
C VAL A 26 0.35 2.00 -8.47
N PRO A 27 -0.88 2.51 -8.60
CA PRO A 27 -1.41 3.45 -7.63
C PRO A 27 -1.36 2.80 -6.26
N THR A 28 -0.75 3.47 -5.28
CA THR A 28 -0.86 3.02 -3.89
C THR A 28 -2.34 3.03 -3.50
N PRO A 29 -2.92 1.89 -3.10
CA PRO A 29 -4.34 1.82 -2.78
C PRO A 29 -4.64 2.73 -1.58
N LEU A 30 -5.81 3.37 -1.58
CA LEU A 30 -6.27 4.10 -0.41
C LEU A 30 -6.49 3.10 0.74
N VAL A 31 -5.86 3.37 1.88
CA VAL A 31 -5.88 2.48 3.04
C VAL A 31 -6.85 3.01 4.08
N ALA A 32 -7.72 2.15 4.59
CA ALA A 32 -8.58 2.44 5.74
C ALA A 32 -8.20 1.52 6.90
N LEU A 33 -8.06 2.09 8.10
CA LEU A 33 -7.77 1.36 9.33
C LEU A 33 -9.05 1.18 10.14
N THR A 34 -9.36 -0.05 10.53
CA THR A 34 -10.30 -0.32 11.63
C THR A 34 -9.53 -0.65 12.92
N VAL A 35 -10.03 -0.12 14.05
CA VAL A 35 -9.59 -0.47 15.40
C VAL A 35 -10.81 -0.99 16.14
N ALA A 36 -10.97 -2.31 16.20
CA ALA A 36 -12.20 -2.94 16.68
C ALA A 36 -11.96 -4.36 17.22
N GLY A 37 -13.00 -4.92 17.85
CA GLY A 37 -13.04 -6.34 18.20
C GLY A 37 -13.32 -7.24 16.99
N VAL A 38 -12.93 -8.50 17.08
CA VAL A 38 -13.27 -9.55 16.10
C VAL A 38 -14.57 -10.23 16.52
N ASP A 39 -15.56 -10.19 15.64
CA ASP A 39 -16.79 -10.98 15.73
C ASP A 39 -16.63 -12.31 14.97
N SER A 40 -16.66 -13.44 15.67
CA SER A 40 -16.54 -14.77 15.05
C SER A 40 -17.67 -15.10 14.06
N ALA A 41 -18.87 -14.53 14.21
CA ALA A 41 -19.96 -14.72 13.25
C ALA A 41 -19.81 -13.86 11.98
N GLY A 42 -18.93 -12.87 12.01
CA GLY A 42 -18.59 -12.03 10.86
C GLY A 42 -19.67 -11.03 10.43
N GLY A 43 -20.62 -10.70 11.31
CA GLY A 43 -21.67 -9.71 11.09
C GLY A 43 -21.31 -8.30 11.59
N ALA A 44 -20.33 -8.19 12.49
CA ALA A 44 -19.88 -6.95 13.12
C ALA A 44 -18.35 -6.86 13.23
N GLY A 45 -17.86 -5.80 13.87
CA GLY A 45 -16.44 -5.60 14.17
C GLY A 45 -15.54 -5.60 12.94
N VAL A 46 -14.29 -6.06 13.12
CA VAL A 46 -13.27 -6.07 12.06
C VAL A 46 -13.76 -6.73 10.77
N HIS A 47 -14.55 -7.80 10.84
CA HIS A 47 -15.07 -8.48 9.65
C HIS A 47 -16.07 -7.62 8.87
N ALA A 48 -16.98 -6.92 9.56
CA ALA A 48 -17.93 -6.02 8.91
C ALA A 48 -17.23 -4.78 8.33
N ASP A 49 -16.26 -4.23 9.06
CA ASP A 49 -15.49 -3.08 8.63
C ASP A 49 -14.69 -3.39 7.35
N LEU A 50 -14.01 -4.54 7.31
CA LEU A 50 -13.25 -4.97 6.12
C LEU A 50 -14.16 -5.20 4.91
N ARG A 51 -15.38 -5.72 5.11
CA ARG A 51 -16.37 -5.84 4.03
C ARG A 51 -16.81 -4.45 3.54
N ALA A 52 -17.02 -3.50 4.45
CA ALA A 52 -17.33 -2.13 4.08
C ALA A 52 -16.18 -1.48 3.31
N PHE A 53 -14.93 -1.64 3.76
CA PHE A 53 -13.75 -1.12 3.05
C PHE A 53 -13.62 -1.72 1.65
N ALA A 54 -13.77 -3.05 1.53
CA ALA A 54 -13.74 -3.73 0.24
C ALA A 54 -14.85 -3.24 -0.70
N ALA A 55 -16.07 -3.02 -0.19
CA ALA A 55 -17.18 -2.46 -0.97
C ALA A 55 -16.90 -1.05 -1.50
N HIS A 56 -16.00 -0.29 -0.86
CA HIS A 56 -15.57 1.04 -1.29
C HIS A 56 -14.22 1.03 -2.04
N GLY A 57 -13.69 -0.15 -2.41
CA GLY A 57 -12.42 -0.28 -3.14
C GLY A 57 -11.19 0.12 -2.32
N LEU A 58 -11.29 0.08 -0.99
CA LEU A 58 -10.19 0.43 -0.07
C LEU A 58 -9.40 -0.82 0.33
N HIS A 59 -8.10 -0.65 0.54
CA HIS A 59 -7.31 -1.65 1.24
C HIS A 59 -7.57 -1.54 2.75
N GLY A 60 -8.17 -2.58 3.33
CA GLY A 60 -8.46 -2.62 4.75
C GLY A 60 -7.27 -3.07 5.58
N ALA A 61 -6.83 -2.22 6.50
CA ALA A 61 -5.89 -2.53 7.57
C ALA A 61 -6.64 -2.68 8.90
N THR A 62 -6.09 -3.46 9.83
CA THR A 62 -6.75 -3.79 11.09
C THR A 62 -5.81 -3.68 12.28
N ALA A 63 -6.31 -3.10 13.37
CA ALA A 63 -5.74 -3.24 14.71
C ALA A 63 -6.80 -3.89 15.60
N VAL A 64 -6.54 -5.13 16.02
CA VAL A 64 -7.50 -5.90 16.81
C VAL A 64 -7.43 -5.46 18.27
N ALA A 65 -8.57 -5.05 18.84
CA ALA A 65 -8.68 -4.66 20.24
C ALA A 65 -9.06 -5.84 21.15
N ALA A 66 -9.88 -6.76 20.65
CA ALA A 66 -10.30 -7.96 21.36
C ALA A 66 -10.74 -9.05 20.39
N LEU A 67 -10.64 -10.30 20.81
CA LEU A 67 -11.29 -11.45 20.19
C LEU A 67 -12.58 -11.75 20.95
N THR A 68 -13.68 -11.99 20.24
CA THR A 68 -14.95 -12.39 20.87
C THR A 68 -15.44 -13.73 20.35
N ALA A 69 -16.00 -14.55 21.23
CA ALA A 69 -16.89 -15.64 20.85
C ALA A 69 -18.29 -15.04 20.73
N GLN A 70 -18.65 -14.62 19.52
CA GLN A 70 -19.87 -13.88 19.23
C GLN A 70 -20.70 -14.57 18.14
N SER A 71 -22.02 -14.51 18.34
CA SER A 71 -23.03 -14.84 17.36
C SER A 71 -24.05 -13.71 17.23
N THR A 72 -24.98 -13.83 16.30
CA THR A 72 -26.10 -12.89 16.16
C THR A 72 -27.06 -12.89 17.35
N ARG A 73 -26.91 -13.81 18.30
CA ARG A 73 -27.78 -13.96 19.48
C ARG A 73 -27.12 -13.50 20.77
N ALA A 74 -25.80 -13.65 20.90
CA ALA A 74 -25.09 -13.35 22.14
C ALA A 74 -23.57 -13.24 21.92
N VAL A 75 -22.90 -12.64 22.91
CA VAL A 75 -21.45 -12.70 23.11
C VAL A 75 -21.20 -13.61 24.32
N GLU A 76 -20.46 -14.70 24.11
CA GLU A 76 -20.22 -15.73 25.11
C GLU A 76 -18.89 -15.54 25.84
N ALA A 77 -17.89 -14.96 25.17
CA ALA A 77 -16.59 -14.67 25.75
C ALA A 77 -15.91 -13.49 25.06
N VAL A 78 -15.05 -12.80 25.81
CA VAL A 78 -14.20 -11.71 25.32
C VAL A 78 -12.78 -11.94 25.80
N HIS A 79 -11.82 -11.86 24.87
CA HIS A 79 -10.39 -11.90 25.15
C HIS A 79 -9.75 -10.61 24.63
N VAL A 80 -9.32 -9.73 25.54
CA VAL A 80 -8.65 -8.47 25.19
C VAL A 80 -7.24 -8.77 24.69
N VAL A 81 -6.81 -8.11 23.62
CA VAL A 81 -5.45 -8.25 23.08
C VAL A 81 -4.44 -7.66 24.09
N PRO A 82 -3.28 -8.32 24.33
CA PRO A 82 -2.29 -7.88 25.32
C PRO A 82 -1.74 -6.46 25.11
#